data_AF-X1PZY3-F1
#
_entry.id   AF-X1PZY3-F1
#
_cell.length_a   1.000
_cell.length_b   1.000
_cell.length_c   1.000
_cell.angle_alpha   90.00
_cell.angle_beta   90.00
_cell.angle_gamma   90.00
#
_symmetry.space_group_name_H-M   'P 1'
#
loop_
_entity.id
_entity.type
_entity.pdbx_description
1 polymer ?
#
loop_
_entity_poly.entity_id
_entity_poly.type
_entity_poly.pdbx_seq_one_letter_code
_entity_poly.pdbx_strand_id
1 'polypeptide(L)'
;MRLGDGLVELDFDDPAKYMEFTASHTLPEDAPVILSGRKGGGYKIILRAKKPPPKNFPHDGFEVRSKGLLVIPDSLHKSGNRYRWLSINGHIPEVDLEKLLGVNFDDIQRPKAISGKVGR
;
A
#
# COMPACT_ATOMS: atom_id res chain seq x y z
N MET A 1 6.68 0.95 -12.84
CA MET A 1 5.46 0.24 -13.28
C MET A 1 4.23 1.11 -12.98
N ARG A 2 3.13 1.02 -13.74
CA ARG A 2 1.90 1.77 -13.42
C ARG A 2 0.97 0.90 -12.56
N LEU A 3 0.39 1.49 -11.53
CA LEU A 3 -0.69 0.87 -10.75
C LEU A 3 -2.00 0.95 -11.53
N GLY A 4 -2.74 -0.15 -11.56
CA GLY A 4 -3.93 -0.37 -12.40
C GLY A 4 -4.30 -1.86 -12.42
N ASP A 5 -5.47 -2.20 -12.96
CA ASP A 5 -5.95 -3.58 -13.12
C ASP A 5 -5.94 -4.41 -11.83
N GLY A 6 -6.25 -3.76 -10.70
CA GLY A 6 -6.23 -4.39 -9.37
C GLY A 6 -4.86 -4.50 -8.72
N LEU A 7 -3.77 -4.08 -9.38
CA LEU A 7 -2.46 -3.98 -8.74
C LEU A 7 -2.48 -2.90 -7.65
N VAL A 8 -2.08 -3.28 -6.44
CA VAL A 8 -2.06 -2.41 -5.26
C VAL A 8 -0.69 -2.47 -4.59
N GLU A 9 -0.28 -1.33 -4.06
CA GLU A 9 0.88 -1.16 -3.19
C GLU A 9 0.40 -0.77 -1.79
N LEU A 10 0.86 -1.48 -0.76
CA LEU A 10 0.81 -1.02 0.62
C LEU A 10 2.14 -0.32 0.93
N ASP A 11 2.11 1.00 1.07
CA ASP A 11 3.30 1.87 1.17
C ASP A 11 3.54 2.33 2.61
N PHE A 12 4.49 1.68 3.28
CA PHE A 12 4.87 1.93 4.67
C PHE A 12 6.10 2.84 4.71
N ASP A 13 5.88 4.14 4.85
CA ASP A 13 6.95 5.11 5.08
C ASP A 13 7.62 4.93 6.46
N ASP A 14 6.88 4.41 7.44
CA ASP A 14 7.36 4.08 8.79
C ASP A 14 7.61 2.55 8.91
N PRO A 15 8.87 2.12 9.09
CA PRO A 15 9.21 0.73 9.38
C PRO A 15 8.41 0.08 10.51
N ALA A 16 8.06 0.83 11.57
CA ALA A 16 7.33 0.27 12.71
C ALA A 16 5.94 -0.20 12.29
N LYS A 17 5.25 0.56 11.41
CA LYS A 17 3.93 0.19 10.88
C LYS A 17 3.96 -1.05 10.00
N TYR A 18 5.03 -1.26 9.25
CA TYR A 18 5.22 -2.52 8.52
C TYR A 18 5.35 -3.72 9.48
N MET A 19 6.12 -3.56 10.57
CA MET A 19 6.31 -4.63 11.56
C MET A 19 5.00 -4.93 12.31
N GLU A 20 4.27 -3.90 12.74
CA GLU A 20 2.95 -4.05 13.37
C GLU A 20 1.96 -4.76 12.44
N PHE A 21 1.91 -4.37 11.17
CA PHE A 21 1.01 -4.96 10.18
C PHE A 21 1.33 -6.44 9.94
N THR A 22 2.60 -6.78 9.70
CA THR A 22 3.03 -8.17 9.42
C THR A 22 2.99 -9.08 10.65
N ALA A 23 3.00 -8.53 11.86
CA ALA A 23 2.76 -9.29 13.09
C ALA A 23 1.27 -9.61 13.32
N SER A 24 0.36 -8.78 12.79
CA SER A 24 -1.09 -8.89 12.99
C SER A 24 -1.84 -9.50 11.80
N HIS A 25 -1.21 -9.56 10.63
CA HIS A 25 -1.83 -10.06 9.40
C HIS A 25 -0.97 -11.14 8.76
N THR A 26 -1.61 -12.23 8.33
CA THR A 26 -0.96 -13.23 7.49
C THR A 26 -0.98 -12.77 6.04
N LEU A 27 0.19 -12.44 5.51
CA LEU A 27 0.39 -12.20 4.08
C LEU A 27 0.55 -13.52 3.33
N PRO A 28 0.18 -13.58 2.03
CA PRO A 28 0.61 -14.66 1.16
C PRO A 28 2.15 -14.73 1.16
N GLU A 29 2.70 -15.94 1.31
CA GLU A 29 4.15 -16.17 1.44
C GLU A 29 4.98 -15.64 0.25
N ASP A 30 4.35 -15.49 -0.90
CA ASP A 30 4.94 -15.07 -2.15
C ASP A 30 4.69 -13.60 -2.51
N ALA A 31 4.08 -12.82 -1.60
CA ALA A 31 3.87 -11.39 -1.81
C ALA A 31 5.22 -10.66 -1.98
N PRO A 32 5.45 -9.95 -3.10
CA PRO A 32 6.69 -9.20 -3.27
C PRO A 32 6.80 -8.07 -2.25
N VAL A 33 7.97 -7.99 -1.62
CA VAL A 33 8.29 -6.96 -0.62
C VAL A 33 9.52 -6.19 -1.09
N ILE A 34 9.42 -4.87 -1.08
CA ILE A 34 10.48 -3.94 -1.43
C ILE A 34 10.88 -3.16 -0.19
N LEU A 35 12.19 -3.08 0.07
CA LEU A 35 12.75 -2.07 0.95
C LEU A 35 12.97 -0.78 0.15
N SER A 36 12.40 0.32 0.63
CA SER A 36 12.57 1.63 0.03
C SER A 36 13.98 2.20 0.23
N GLY A 37 14.39 3.12 -0.65
CA GLY A 37 15.63 3.87 -0.47
C GLY A 37 15.53 5.01 0.58
N ARG A 38 14.41 5.20 1.29
CA ARG A 38 14.26 6.28 2.28
C ARG A 38 15.35 6.21 3.38
N LYS A 39 15.85 7.37 3.85
CA LYS A 39 16.73 7.41 5.04
C LYS A 39 15.89 7.01 6.26
N GLY A 40 16.33 5.99 6.99
CA GLY A 40 15.52 5.34 8.04
C GLY A 40 14.74 4.12 7.56
N GLY A 41 14.73 3.83 6.25
CA GLY A 41 14.00 2.71 5.68
C GLY A 41 12.52 3.02 5.42
N GLY A 42 11.82 2.01 4.90
CA GLY A 42 10.41 2.02 4.56
C GLY A 42 10.12 0.78 3.70
N TYR A 43 8.91 0.26 3.72
CA TYR A 43 8.57 -1.00 3.08
C TYR A 43 7.41 -0.83 2.12
N LYS A 44 7.40 -1.63 1.06
CA LYS A 44 6.28 -1.70 0.12
C LYS A 44 5.92 -3.16 -0.07
N ILE A 45 4.63 -3.48 0.03
CA ILE A 45 4.09 -4.79 -0.30
C ILE A 45 3.26 -4.64 -1.58
N ILE A 46 3.50 -5.51 -2.55
CA ILE A 46 2.76 -5.52 -3.81
C ILE A 46 1.77 -6.67 -3.82
N LEU A 47 0.50 -6.37 -4.09
CA LEU A 47 -0.59 -7.35 -4.13
C LEU A 47 -1.47 -7.08 -5.36
N ARG A 48 -2.31 -8.04 -5.72
CA ARG A 48 -3.44 -7.83 -6.62
C ARG A 48 -4.74 -7.94 -5.82
N ALA A 49 -5.60 -6.95 -5.89
CA ALA A 49 -6.88 -6.95 -5.20
C ALA A 49 -7.99 -7.49 -6.12
N LYS A 50 -8.78 -8.46 -5.63
CA LYS A 50 -9.96 -8.98 -6.33
C LYS A 50 -10.96 -7.87 -6.69
N LYS A 51 -11.22 -7.01 -5.70
CA LYS A 51 -11.93 -5.74 -5.86
C LYS A 51 -10.89 -4.62 -5.71
N PRO A 52 -10.58 -3.83 -6.73
CA PRO A 52 -9.60 -2.75 -6.60
C PRO A 52 -10.10 -1.60 -5.73
N PRO A 53 -9.23 -0.95 -4.92
CA PRO A 53 -9.60 0.27 -4.22
C PRO A 53 -9.99 1.39 -5.20
N PRO A 54 -11.04 2.18 -4.90
CA PRO A 54 -11.54 3.22 -5.80
C PRO A 54 -10.55 4.40 -5.96
N LYS A 55 -9.69 4.62 -4.97
CA LYS A 55 -8.64 5.64 -4.92
C LYS A 55 -7.54 5.20 -3.96
N ASN A 56 -6.44 5.96 -3.94
CA ASN A 56 -5.45 5.84 -2.88
C ASN A 56 -6.04 6.38 -1.56
N PHE A 57 -5.70 5.77 -0.44
CA PHE A 57 -6.16 6.21 0.88
C PHE A 57 -5.19 5.83 1.99
N PRO A 58 -5.11 6.62 3.08
CA PRO A 58 -4.34 6.25 4.26
C PRO A 58 -5.08 5.19 5.08
N HIS A 59 -4.34 4.28 5.69
CA HIS A 59 -4.84 3.23 6.57
C HIS A 59 -3.79 2.93 7.64
N ASP A 60 -4.16 3.08 8.92
CA ASP A 60 -3.37 2.70 10.09
C ASP A 60 -1.87 3.10 10.08
N GLY A 61 -1.56 4.25 9.49
CA GLY A 61 -0.21 4.82 9.44
C GLY A 61 0.59 4.48 8.17
N PHE A 62 -0.01 3.82 7.18
CA PHE A 62 0.54 3.62 5.85
C PHE A 62 -0.46 4.02 4.76
N GLU A 63 -0.02 4.08 3.50
CA GLU A 63 -0.89 4.43 2.37
C GLU A 63 -1.20 3.19 1.53
N VAL A 64 -2.47 2.99 1.19
CA VAL A 64 -2.91 1.99 0.21
C VAL A 64 -3.01 2.68 -1.15
N ARG A 65 -2.21 2.23 -2.12
CA ARG A 65 -2.11 2.87 -3.45
C ARG A 65 -2.60 1.92 -4.54
N SER A 66 -3.67 2.30 -5.24
CA SER A 66 -4.21 1.58 -6.41
C SER A 66 -4.03 2.35 -7.73
N LYS A 67 -3.54 3.59 -7.66
CA LYS A 67 -3.32 4.47 -8.81
C LYS A 67 -1.94 5.14 -8.75
N GLY A 68 -1.38 5.42 -9.93
CA GLY A 68 -0.13 6.15 -10.09
C GLY A 68 1.03 5.24 -10.48
N LEU A 69 2.24 5.60 -10.06
CA LEU A 69 3.45 4.85 -10.35
C LEU A 69 3.89 4.05 -9.12
N LEU A 70 4.21 2.78 -9.38
CA LEU A 70 4.94 1.88 -8.49
C LEU A 70 6.43 1.96 -8.84
N VAL A 71 7.23 2.33 -7.83
CA VAL A 71 8.68 2.39 -7.91
C VAL A 71 9.24 1.04 -7.48
N ILE A 72 10.01 0.40 -8.34
CA ILE A 72 10.57 -0.93 -8.12
C ILE A 72 12.09 -0.90 -8.09
N PRO A 73 12.74 -1.86 -7.42
CA PRO A 73 14.18 -2.06 -7.53
C PRO A 73 14.63 -2.25 -8.99
N ASP A 74 15.81 -1.75 -9.39
CA ASP A 74 16.84 -1.11 -8.55
C ASP A 74 16.82 0.44 -8.65
N SER A 75 15.63 1.04 -8.70
CA SER A 75 15.46 2.50 -8.82
C SER A 75 16.18 3.27 -7.70
N LEU A 76 16.63 4.50 -8.00
CA LEU A 76 17.28 5.39 -7.03
C LEU A 76 16.24 6.28 -6.31
N HIS A 77 16.24 6.26 -4.98
CA HIS A 77 15.44 7.20 -4.19
C HIS A 77 16.15 8.56 -4.07
N LYS A 78 15.38 9.63 -3.87
CA LYS A 78 15.91 11.01 -3.70
C LYS A 78 16.92 11.19 -2.55
N SER A 79 17.00 10.22 -1.64
CA SER A 79 18.00 10.18 -0.55
C SER A 79 19.40 9.76 -1.02
N GLY A 80 19.52 9.19 -2.22
CA GLY A 80 20.74 8.56 -2.73
C GLY A 80 20.83 7.04 -2.52
N ASN A 81 19.91 6.42 -1.77
CA ASN A 81 19.88 4.96 -1.62
C ASN A 81 18.94 4.32 -2.66
N ARG A 82 19.21 3.07 -3.02
CA ARG A 82 18.38 2.31 -3.95
C ARG A 82 17.27 1.52 -3.26
N TYR A 83 16.17 1.32 -3.98
CA TYR A 83 15.14 0.36 -3.61
C TYR A 83 15.68 -1.06 -3.80
N ARG A 84 15.35 -2.00 -2.90
CA ARG A 84 15.84 -3.39 -2.96
C ARG A 84 14.70 -4.39 -2.79
N TRP A 85 14.75 -5.52 -3.51
CA TRP A 85 13.84 -6.64 -3.26
C TRP A 85 14.24 -7.32 -1.95
N LEU A 86 13.29 -7.47 -1.04
CA LEU A 86 13.43 -8.35 0.12
C LEU A 86 12.84 -9.73 -0.16
N SER A 87 11.77 -9.77 -0.96
CA SER A 87 11.17 -11.00 -1.48
C SER A 87 10.60 -10.74 -2.87
N ILE A 88 10.82 -11.66 -3.81
CA ILE A 88 10.19 -11.67 -5.14
C ILE A 88 10.20 -13.11 -5.69
N ASN A 89 9.01 -13.67 -5.91
CA ASN A 89 8.84 -15.05 -6.37
C ASN A 89 8.22 -15.14 -7.78
N GLY A 90 8.35 -14.08 -8.59
CA GLY A 90 7.88 -14.06 -9.99
C GLY A 90 6.36 -13.97 -10.17
N HIS A 91 5.60 -13.91 -9.09
CA HIS A 91 4.14 -13.82 -9.06
C HIS A 91 3.70 -12.70 -8.10
N ILE A 92 2.49 -12.15 -8.34
CA ILE A 92 1.85 -11.17 -7.47
C ILE A 92 0.52 -11.78 -7.00
N PRO A 93 0.39 -12.14 -5.70
CA PRO A 93 -0.78 -12.85 -5.20
C PRO A 93 -2.04 -11.99 -5.25
N GLU A 94 -3.14 -12.65 -5.61
CA GLU A 94 -4.46 -12.05 -5.59
C GLU A 94 -5.13 -12.25 -4.21
N VAL A 95 -5.62 -11.16 -3.61
CA VAL A 95 -6.19 -11.14 -2.26
C VAL A 95 -7.54 -10.44 -2.22
N ASP A 96 -8.35 -10.80 -1.22
CA ASP A 96 -9.47 -9.99 -0.78
C ASP A 96 -8.94 -8.86 0.10
N LEU A 97 -8.77 -7.67 -0.49
CA LEU A 97 -8.12 -6.55 0.17
C LEU A 97 -9.02 -5.87 1.21
N GLU A 98 -10.34 -5.84 1.01
CA GLU A 98 -11.29 -5.33 2.02
C GLU A 98 -11.20 -6.18 3.29
N LYS A 99 -11.18 -7.51 3.14
CA LYS A 99 -11.01 -8.43 4.27
C LYS A 99 -9.62 -8.34 4.90
N LEU A 100 -8.56 -8.25 4.11
CA LEU A 100 -7.18 -8.14 4.61
C LEU A 100 -6.99 -6.88 5.46
N LEU A 101 -7.60 -5.76 5.07
CA LEU A 101 -7.45 -4.48 5.76
C LEU A 101 -8.57 -4.19 6.78
N GLY A 102 -9.62 -5.01 6.82
CA GLY A 102 -10.79 -4.76 7.67
C GLY A 102 -11.56 -3.49 7.29
N VAL A 103 -11.61 -3.14 6.00
CA VAL A 103 -12.28 -1.93 5.50
C VAL A 103 -13.37 -2.26 4.48
N ASN A 104 -14.27 -1.30 4.23
CA ASN A 104 -15.21 -1.35 3.12
C ASN A 104 -14.90 -0.20 2.14
N PHE A 105 -14.63 -0.53 0.88
CA PHE A 105 -14.27 0.43 -0.15
C PHE A 105 -15.42 1.35 -0.56
N ASP A 106 -16.66 0.95 -0.31
CA ASP A 106 -17.83 1.78 -0.56
C ASP A 106 -17.86 2.96 0.41
N ASP A 107 -17.33 2.81 1.62
CA ASP A 107 -17.19 3.89 2.60
C ASP A 107 -16.05 4.86 2.21
N ILE A 108 -15.01 4.34 1.55
CA ILE A 108 -13.87 5.12 1.06
C ILE A 108 -14.29 5.99 -0.15
N GLN A 109 -15.26 5.53 -0.95
CA GLN A 109 -15.78 6.26 -2.10
C GLN A 109 -16.54 7.53 -1.69
N ARG A 110 -17.16 7.56 -0.50
CA ARG A 110 -18.02 8.67 -0.10
C ARG A 110 -17.21 9.98 -0.01
N PRO A 111 -17.72 11.09 -0.56
CA PRO A 111 -17.18 12.40 -0.26
C PRO A 111 -17.20 12.61 1.26
N LYS A 112 -16.15 13.20 1.84
CA LYS A 112 -16.23 13.70 3.22
C LYS A 112 -17.44 14.63 3.27
N ALA A 113 -18.44 14.30 4.08
CA ALA A 113 -19.56 15.20 4.32
C ALA A 113 -19.00 16.54 4.81
N ILE A 114 -19.26 17.61 4.06
CA ILE A 114 -18.92 18.95 4.50
C ILE A 114 -19.84 19.22 5.70
N SER A 115 -19.28 19.17 6.90
CA SER A 115 -19.94 19.67 8.10
C SER A 115 -20.16 21.16 7.91
N GLY A 116 -21.32 21.52 7.36
CA GLY A 116 -21.79 22.89 7.31
C GLY A 116 -22.08 23.36 8.72
N LYS A 117 -21.24 24.23 9.27
CA LYS A 117 -21.68 25.13 10.33
C LYS A 117 -22.73 26.05 9.71
N VAL A 118 -24.00 25.70 9.92
CA VAL A 118 -25.10 26.65 9.76
C VAL A 118 -24.97 27.62 10.93
N GLY A 119 -24.35 28.78 10.68
CA GLY A 119 -24.42 29.91 11.59
C GLY A 119 -25.85 30.42 11.60
N ARG A 120 -26.45 30.43 12.78
CA ARG A 120 -27.52 31.38 13.14
C ARG A 120 -26.92 32.38 14.12
#